data_AF-A0A9P7DI98-F1
#
_entry.id   AF-A0A9P7DI98-F1
#
_cell.length_a   1.000
_cell.length_b   1.000
_cell.length_c   1.000
_cell.angle_alpha   90.00
_cell.angle_beta   90.00
_cell.angle_gamma   90.00
#
_symmetry.space_group_name_H-M   'P 1'
#
loop_
_entity.id
_entity.type
_entity.pdbx_description
1 polymer ?
#
loop_
_entity_poly.entity_id
_entity_poly.type
_entity_poly.pdbx_seq_one_letter_code
_entity_poly.pdbx_strand_id
1 'polypeptide(L)'
;MAKHSKIQSQNDYLRQWLPRQESYLHHLLDREAPPEDRRCIICEQDGVYKCQDCLGEPLYCTGCCRSQHRSNPFHWISQWNGRFFERSCLAHVGLIIHLGHDGKQCPEVTDRWNLFEEDEPEDLLEPEDLPFVSGPEFQPKENTMVIVDKSGVHRLEIRCCECPNAMSPDIQMFRHRFFPASFNRPKTVFTFRVLNDFLLDSLECGTSAMNYYSKLRRMTSSMFPHLVLDRYRELMRVARQWRQLKTMKWHGFGHRSDNPSTGELALFCPACPQPGINVLLSEDESLDDWKYTRSFVMDGNFKAEHLHPIKPFDEVWLSDGLGFMVGKDRYKMHLAEAADTVEKSSCNNHRAVNQANAARHKLESTGIGGVACARHGCFVPHSMVDFQKGERQATSTIPHSRVNHGQMNMDYALCEASRHNMEGITRAVTFYDINCQYNKHFRVRVDRSRFLDMAPQLTIISGIGLWHIHGHQDSCYIRYASNFIEGIGRIDGEIMETLWARLNLISPAARGMSSPHRKECLDYQMNDSNFCKMIHMKRTLCRKYKLARNGISESGKAFDRLDEAAPSHLKTEWLARVTRRISQRHLIHGQTLPSSL
;
A
#
# COMPACT_ATOMS: atom_id res chain seq x y z
N MET A 1 21.91 32.22 -35.19
CA MET A 1 20.48 31.86 -35.06
C MET A 1 20.36 30.34 -35.02
N ALA A 2 20.21 29.76 -33.83
CA ALA A 2 20.01 28.32 -33.70
C ALA A 2 18.57 27.97 -34.15
N LYS A 3 18.43 27.11 -35.16
CA LYS A 3 17.14 26.54 -35.57
C LYS A 3 16.61 25.73 -34.39
N HIS A 4 15.62 26.25 -33.68
CA HIS A 4 14.84 25.43 -32.76
C HIS A 4 14.13 24.35 -33.58
N SER A 5 14.61 23.11 -33.43
CA SER A 5 13.88 21.91 -33.85
C SER A 5 12.46 22.00 -33.28
N LYS A 6 11.47 22.11 -34.17
CA LYS A 6 10.06 22.15 -33.79
C LYS A 6 9.71 20.74 -33.30
N ILE A 7 9.68 20.56 -31.99
CA ILE A 7 9.29 19.29 -31.37
C ILE A 7 7.86 18.99 -31.85
N GLN A 8 7.67 17.84 -32.50
CA GLN A 8 6.36 17.39 -32.96
C GLN A 8 5.45 17.20 -31.75
N SER A 9 4.24 17.77 -31.82
CA SER A 9 3.21 17.56 -30.81
C SER A 9 2.53 16.19 -30.99
N GLN A 10 1.83 15.71 -29.97
CA GLN A 10 1.01 14.49 -30.05
C GLN A 10 0.01 14.54 -31.23
N ASN A 11 -0.56 15.72 -31.49
CA ASN A 11 -1.48 15.92 -32.61
C ASN A 11 -0.77 15.86 -33.98
N ASP A 12 0.50 16.22 -34.05
CA ASP A 12 1.26 16.13 -35.31
C ASP A 12 1.53 14.67 -35.71
N TYR A 13 1.73 13.78 -34.75
CA TYR A 13 1.83 12.34 -35.00
C TYR A 13 0.49 11.74 -35.47
N LEU A 14 -0.62 12.13 -34.83
CA LEU A 14 -1.95 11.68 -35.25
C LEU A 14 -2.27 12.12 -36.69
N ARG A 15 -1.94 13.36 -37.06
CA ARG A 15 -2.10 13.85 -38.45
C ARG A 15 -1.27 13.07 -39.46
N GLN A 16 -0.07 12.59 -39.08
CA GLN A 16 0.76 11.74 -39.93
C GLN A 16 0.22 10.31 -40.05
N TRP A 17 -0.44 9.82 -39.00
CA TRP A 17 -1.06 8.49 -38.96
C TRP A 17 -2.37 8.41 -39.75
N LEU A 18 -3.19 9.47 -39.78
CA LEU A 18 -4.48 9.45 -40.46
C LEU A 18 -4.42 8.91 -41.91
N PRO A 19 -3.50 9.36 -42.79
CA PRO A 19 -3.38 8.79 -44.13
C PRO A 19 -2.90 7.32 -44.19
N ARG A 20 -2.44 6.73 -43.07
CA ARG A 20 -1.95 5.35 -42.94
C ARG A 20 -2.98 4.40 -42.33
N GLN A 21 -4.07 4.93 -41.79
CA GLN A 21 -5.07 4.17 -41.05
C GLN A 21 -5.61 2.98 -41.86
N GLU A 22 -5.94 3.19 -43.14
CA GLU A 22 -6.49 2.15 -44.02
C GLU A 22 -5.49 1.02 -44.27
N SER A 23 -4.23 1.33 -44.58
CA SER A 23 -3.17 0.33 -44.74
C SER A 23 -2.94 -0.47 -43.45
N TYR A 24 -2.99 0.18 -42.28
CA TYR A 24 -2.84 -0.50 -41.00
C TYR A 24 -4.02 -1.42 -40.70
N LEU A 25 -5.24 -1.01 -41.08
CA LEU A 25 -6.44 -1.84 -40.93
C LEU A 25 -6.38 -3.08 -41.82
N HIS A 26 -5.97 -2.96 -43.08
CA HIS A 26 -5.79 -4.11 -43.98
C HIS A 26 -4.80 -5.13 -43.38
N HIS A 27 -3.63 -4.68 -42.95
CA HIS A 27 -2.64 -5.57 -42.32
C HIS A 27 -3.07 -6.13 -40.95
N LEU A 28 -4.01 -5.48 -40.25
CA LEU A 28 -4.62 -6.05 -39.05
C LEU A 28 -5.55 -7.21 -39.42
N LEU A 29 -6.37 -7.04 -40.45
CA LEU A 29 -7.32 -8.05 -40.94
C LEU A 29 -6.62 -9.25 -41.60
N ASP A 30 -5.50 -9.03 -42.31
CA ASP A 30 -4.70 -10.10 -42.90
C ASP A 30 -4.22 -11.13 -41.85
N ARG A 31 -4.15 -10.74 -40.57
CA ARG A 31 -3.76 -11.62 -39.47
C ARG A 31 -4.88 -12.54 -38.99
N GLU A 32 -6.13 -12.29 -39.37
CA GLU A 32 -7.30 -13.07 -38.95
C GLU A 32 -7.47 -14.37 -39.76
N ALA A 33 -6.70 -14.57 -40.83
CA ALA A 33 -6.66 -15.78 -41.65
C ALA A 33 -5.22 -16.29 -41.82
N PRO A 34 -4.99 -17.60 -42.01
CA PRO A 34 -3.68 -18.11 -42.35
C PRO A 34 -3.30 -17.68 -43.78
N PRO A 35 -2.00 -17.58 -44.10
CA PRO A 35 -1.56 -17.49 -45.49
C PRO A 35 -2.05 -18.69 -46.29
N GLU A 36 -2.19 -18.53 -47.61
CA GLU A 36 -2.58 -19.62 -48.52
C GLU A 36 -1.69 -20.85 -48.35
N ASP A 37 -0.39 -20.61 -48.19
CA ASP A 37 0.61 -21.62 -47.88
C ASP A 37 0.75 -21.76 -46.35
N ARG A 38 -0.17 -22.51 -45.75
CA ARG A 38 -0.30 -22.74 -44.30
C ARG A 38 0.82 -23.62 -43.74
N ARG A 39 2.06 -23.15 -43.77
CA ARG A 39 3.23 -23.89 -43.29
C ARG A 39 3.54 -23.62 -41.83
N CYS A 40 3.85 -24.69 -41.11
CA CYS A 40 4.45 -24.64 -39.80
C CYS A 40 5.83 -23.99 -39.88
N ILE A 41 6.10 -23.00 -39.03
CA ILE A 41 7.37 -22.26 -39.02
C ILE A 41 8.61 -23.13 -38.69
N ILE A 42 8.41 -24.34 -38.14
CA ILE A 42 9.51 -25.21 -37.69
C ILE A 42 9.77 -26.35 -38.68
N CYS A 43 8.73 -27.10 -39.07
CA CYS A 43 8.89 -28.32 -39.86
C CYS A 43 8.31 -28.23 -41.28
N GLU A 44 7.78 -27.07 -41.66
CA GLU A 44 7.16 -26.78 -42.97
C GLU A 44 5.95 -27.65 -43.34
N GLN A 45 5.52 -28.55 -42.45
CA GLN A 45 4.27 -29.28 -42.57
C GLN A 45 3.07 -28.36 -42.33
N ASP A 46 1.87 -28.87 -42.54
CA ASP A 46 0.63 -28.12 -42.35
C ASP A 46 0.48 -27.50 -40.93
N GLY A 47 0.33 -26.18 -40.88
CA GLY A 47 0.34 -25.36 -39.66
C GLY A 47 -1.06 -24.95 -39.21
N VAL A 48 -1.75 -25.80 -38.46
CA VAL A 48 -3.14 -25.57 -38.05
C VAL A 48 -3.33 -24.69 -36.81
N TYR A 49 -2.29 -24.49 -35.99
CA TYR A 49 -2.36 -23.69 -34.76
C TYR A 49 -1.58 -22.38 -34.91
N LYS A 50 -2.23 -21.26 -34.61
CA LYS A 50 -1.60 -19.94 -34.49
C LYS A 50 -1.40 -19.60 -33.02
N CYS A 51 -0.21 -19.19 -32.62
CA CYS A 51 0.02 -18.67 -31.26
C CYS A 51 -0.12 -17.15 -31.23
N GLN A 52 -1.00 -16.61 -30.39
CA GLN A 52 -1.27 -15.17 -30.32
C GLN A 52 -0.20 -14.40 -29.54
N ASP A 53 0.49 -15.08 -28.62
CA ASP A 53 1.51 -14.45 -27.75
C ASP A 53 2.95 -14.55 -28.29
N CYS A 54 3.21 -15.41 -29.27
CA CYS A 54 4.52 -15.49 -29.91
C CYS A 54 4.72 -14.29 -30.84
N LEU A 55 5.95 -13.76 -30.88
CA LEU A 55 6.28 -12.65 -31.77
C LEU A 55 6.00 -13.04 -33.23
N GLY A 56 5.18 -12.23 -33.91
CA GLY A 56 4.79 -12.46 -35.31
C GLY A 56 3.63 -13.44 -35.51
N GLU A 57 3.00 -13.93 -34.45
CA GLU A 57 1.87 -14.89 -34.51
C GLU A 57 2.09 -16.09 -35.45
N PRO A 58 3.20 -16.85 -35.29
CA PRO A 58 3.54 -17.93 -36.20
C PRO A 58 2.54 -19.10 -36.15
N LEU A 59 2.50 -19.84 -37.26
CA LEU A 59 1.75 -21.08 -37.40
C LEU A 59 2.59 -22.30 -37.04
N TYR A 60 1.93 -23.28 -36.41
CA TYR A 60 2.52 -24.52 -35.94
C TYR A 60 1.63 -25.72 -36.28
N CYS A 61 2.25 -26.84 -36.62
CA CYS A 61 1.58 -28.14 -36.52
C CYS A 61 1.44 -28.53 -35.03
N THR A 62 0.61 -29.53 -34.71
CA THR A 62 0.33 -29.95 -33.32
C THR A 62 1.61 -30.28 -32.53
N GLY A 63 2.53 -31.06 -33.11
CA GLY A 63 3.76 -31.50 -32.44
C GLY A 63 4.75 -30.36 -32.18
N CYS A 64 4.94 -29.50 -33.18
CA CYS A 64 5.78 -28.30 -33.06
C CYS A 64 5.19 -27.30 -32.07
N CYS A 65 3.87 -27.10 -32.08
CA CYS A 65 3.16 -26.25 -31.14
C CYS A 65 3.40 -26.73 -29.70
N ARG A 66 3.15 -28.01 -29.42
CA ARG A 66 3.40 -28.61 -28.09
C ARG A 66 4.85 -28.44 -27.65
N SER A 67 5.80 -28.70 -28.53
CA SER A 67 7.23 -28.67 -28.20
C SER A 67 7.71 -27.24 -27.91
N GLN A 68 7.31 -26.27 -28.75
CA GLN A 68 7.68 -24.86 -28.61
C GLN A 68 7.13 -24.22 -27.33
N HIS A 69 5.95 -24.65 -26.88
CA HIS A 69 5.29 -24.06 -25.72
C HIS A 69 5.57 -24.78 -24.39
N ARG A 70 6.47 -25.78 -24.35
CA ARG A 70 6.89 -26.42 -23.09
C ARG A 70 7.42 -25.43 -22.06
N SER A 71 8.20 -24.44 -22.50
CA SER A 71 8.71 -23.37 -21.64
C SER A 71 7.77 -22.18 -21.50
N ASN A 72 6.67 -22.14 -22.28
CA ASN A 72 5.71 -21.05 -22.31
C ASN A 72 4.27 -21.59 -22.26
N PRO A 73 3.89 -22.31 -21.20
CA PRO A 73 2.63 -23.06 -21.14
C PRO A 73 1.37 -22.19 -21.02
N PHE A 74 1.51 -20.87 -20.88
CA PHE A 74 0.40 -19.92 -20.68
C PHE A 74 0.14 -19.03 -21.89
N HIS A 75 0.72 -19.38 -23.04
CA HIS A 75 0.41 -18.73 -24.30
C HIS A 75 -0.97 -19.16 -24.80
N TRP A 76 -1.73 -18.21 -25.32
CA TRP A 76 -2.98 -18.46 -26.01
C TRP A 76 -2.72 -18.86 -27.46
N ILE A 77 -3.45 -19.89 -27.89
CA ILE A 77 -3.40 -20.41 -29.25
C ILE A 77 -4.80 -20.38 -29.85
N SER A 78 -4.87 -20.38 -31.17
CA SER A 78 -6.10 -20.55 -31.93
C SER A 78 -5.90 -21.60 -33.00
N GLN A 79 -6.92 -22.41 -33.26
CA GLN A 79 -6.92 -23.45 -34.28
C GLN A 79 -7.68 -22.98 -35.51
N TRP A 80 -7.14 -23.23 -36.69
CA TRP A 80 -7.88 -23.02 -37.92
C TRP A 80 -8.94 -24.10 -38.12
N ASN A 81 -10.21 -23.73 -38.16
CA ASN A 81 -11.33 -24.66 -38.35
C ASN A 81 -11.82 -24.75 -39.83
N GLY A 82 -11.09 -24.12 -40.76
CA GLY A 82 -11.47 -24.03 -42.17
C GLY A 82 -12.11 -22.70 -42.56
N ARG A 83 -12.63 -21.94 -41.59
CA ARG A 83 -13.28 -20.63 -41.84
C ARG A 83 -12.64 -19.49 -41.06
N PHE A 84 -12.30 -19.70 -39.80
CA PHE A 84 -11.67 -18.72 -38.94
C PHE A 84 -10.75 -19.38 -37.92
N PHE A 85 -9.94 -18.57 -37.25
CA PHE A 85 -9.16 -19.01 -36.10
C PHE A 85 -10.05 -19.10 -34.86
N GLU A 86 -10.42 -20.31 -34.49
CA GLU A 86 -11.17 -20.59 -33.28
C GLU A 86 -10.24 -20.62 -32.06
N ARG A 87 -10.65 -20.00 -30.96
CA ARG A 87 -9.84 -19.95 -29.75
C ARG A 87 -9.61 -21.37 -29.20
N SER A 88 -8.38 -21.67 -28.82
CA SER A 88 -7.99 -22.98 -28.30
C SER A 88 -7.01 -22.82 -27.14
N CYS A 89 -6.57 -23.92 -26.54
CA CYS A 89 -5.62 -23.91 -25.43
C CYS A 89 -4.58 -25.00 -25.59
N LEU A 90 -3.46 -24.87 -24.88
CA LEU A 90 -2.34 -25.80 -25.01
C LEU A 90 -2.68 -27.22 -24.51
N ALA A 91 -3.75 -27.41 -23.74
CA ALA A 91 -4.27 -28.74 -23.42
C ALA A 91 -4.70 -29.51 -24.67
N HIS A 92 -5.30 -28.84 -25.67
CA HIS A 92 -5.78 -29.49 -26.90
C HIS A 92 -4.63 -30.04 -27.77
N VAL A 93 -3.44 -29.47 -27.67
CA VAL A 93 -2.23 -30.02 -28.33
C VAL A 93 -1.50 -31.05 -27.45
N GLY A 94 -2.07 -31.41 -26.29
CA GLY A 94 -1.52 -32.40 -25.36
C GLY A 94 -0.32 -31.90 -24.57
N LEU A 95 -0.26 -30.61 -24.22
CA LEU A 95 0.77 -30.09 -23.33
C LEU A 95 0.51 -30.51 -21.87
N ILE A 96 1.53 -31.08 -21.23
CA ILE A 96 1.54 -31.47 -19.82
C ILE A 96 2.70 -30.74 -19.14
N ILE A 97 2.46 -30.20 -17.95
CA ILE A 97 3.51 -29.59 -17.12
C ILE A 97 4.04 -30.65 -16.16
N HIS A 98 5.30 -31.05 -16.32
CA HIS A 98 5.95 -31.95 -15.38
C HIS A 98 6.73 -31.16 -14.31
N LEU A 99 6.50 -31.48 -13.04
CA LEU A 99 7.24 -30.93 -11.92
C LEU A 99 8.47 -31.81 -11.62
N GLY A 100 9.58 -31.18 -11.24
CA GLY A 100 10.88 -31.85 -11.17
C GLY A 100 11.52 -32.12 -12.56
N HIS A 101 12.67 -32.80 -12.54
CA HIS A 101 13.42 -33.26 -13.72
C HIS A 101 13.56 -32.26 -14.88
N ASP A 102 13.78 -30.98 -14.58
CA ASP A 102 13.86 -29.89 -15.57
C ASP A 102 12.68 -29.85 -16.55
N GLY A 103 11.48 -30.21 -16.08
CA GLY A 103 10.24 -30.23 -16.87
C GLY A 103 10.07 -31.48 -17.74
N LYS A 104 10.92 -32.50 -17.57
CA LYS A 104 10.76 -33.81 -18.21
C LYS A 104 9.82 -34.71 -17.39
N GLN A 105 9.27 -35.71 -18.05
CA GLN A 105 8.47 -36.75 -17.38
C GLN A 105 9.31 -37.46 -16.31
N CYS A 106 8.72 -37.68 -15.14
CA CYS A 106 9.31 -38.47 -14.06
C CYS A 106 9.61 -39.89 -14.57
N PRO A 107 10.77 -40.50 -14.27
CA PRO A 107 11.05 -41.88 -14.66
C PRO A 107 10.25 -42.91 -13.83
N GLU A 108 9.91 -42.55 -12.59
CA GLU A 108 9.19 -43.40 -11.63
C GLU A 108 7.66 -43.24 -11.75
N VAL A 109 7.11 -43.09 -12.96
CA VAL A 109 5.65 -42.90 -13.11
C VAL A 109 4.94 -44.15 -12.60
N THR A 110 4.25 -44.03 -11.48
CA THR A 110 3.23 -45.01 -11.12
C THR A 110 1.90 -44.53 -11.69
N ASP A 111 1.14 -45.41 -12.35
CA ASP A 111 -0.26 -45.15 -12.74
C ASP A 111 -1.19 -44.91 -11.52
N ARG A 112 -0.62 -44.81 -10.32
CA ARG A 112 -1.29 -44.60 -9.03
C ARG A 112 -1.40 -43.14 -8.60
N TRP A 113 -0.92 -42.18 -9.40
CA TRP A 113 -1.13 -40.77 -9.08
C TRP A 113 -2.55 -40.30 -9.40
N ASN A 114 -3.48 -40.79 -8.60
CA ASN A 114 -4.78 -40.20 -8.41
C ASN A 114 -4.64 -39.12 -7.34
N LEU A 115 -4.66 -37.86 -7.76
CA LEU A 115 -4.97 -36.72 -6.89
C LEU A 115 -6.38 -36.87 -6.22
N PHE A 116 -7.11 -37.94 -6.58
CA PHE A 116 -8.55 -38.26 -6.57
C PHE A 116 -9.22 -38.96 -5.38
N GLU A 117 -8.55 -39.70 -4.49
CA GLU A 117 -9.31 -40.73 -3.73
C GLU A 117 -10.30 -40.27 -2.62
N GLU A 118 -10.20 -39.06 -2.04
CA GLU A 118 -11.22 -38.56 -1.08
C GLU A 118 -11.49 -37.05 -1.24
N ASP A 119 -12.75 -36.69 -1.50
CA ASP A 119 -13.17 -35.29 -1.71
C ASP A 119 -13.16 -34.49 -0.40
N GLU A 120 -12.31 -33.45 -0.31
CA GLU A 120 -12.67 -32.29 0.52
C GLU A 120 -13.79 -31.54 -0.21
N PRO A 121 -14.83 -31.05 0.50
CA PRO A 121 -15.85 -30.24 -0.12
C PRO A 121 -15.21 -28.96 -0.66
N GLU A 122 -14.96 -28.93 -1.97
CA GLU A 122 -14.88 -27.67 -2.72
C GLU A 122 -16.16 -26.89 -2.41
N ASP A 123 -16.09 -25.56 -2.29
CA ASP A 123 -17.27 -24.72 -2.41
C ASP A 123 -17.97 -25.14 -3.72
N LEU A 124 -19.00 -25.98 -3.61
CA LEU A 124 -19.64 -26.63 -4.75
C LEU A 124 -20.16 -25.52 -5.66
N LEU A 125 -19.57 -25.43 -6.86
CA LEU A 125 -20.19 -24.69 -7.95
C LEU A 125 -21.45 -25.46 -8.34
N GLU A 126 -22.58 -24.77 -8.41
CA GLU A 126 -23.79 -25.37 -8.94
C GLU A 126 -23.52 -25.81 -10.39
N PRO A 127 -24.08 -26.93 -10.87
CA PRO A 127 -23.86 -27.41 -12.25
C PRO A 127 -24.16 -26.37 -13.33
N GLU A 128 -24.96 -25.36 -12.98
CA GLU A 128 -25.37 -24.21 -13.79
C GLU A 128 -24.23 -23.18 -13.99
N ASP A 129 -23.21 -23.19 -13.13
CA ASP A 129 -21.99 -22.36 -13.19
C ASP A 129 -20.83 -23.05 -13.94
N LEU A 130 -21.04 -24.27 -14.46
CA LEU A 130 -20.05 -24.94 -15.31
C LEU A 130 -19.97 -24.22 -16.67
N PRO A 131 -18.77 -23.82 -17.11
CA PRO A 131 -18.60 -23.19 -18.41
C PRO A 131 -19.14 -24.07 -19.53
N PHE A 132 -20.04 -23.54 -20.36
CA PHE A 132 -20.23 -24.06 -21.70
C PHE A 132 -18.96 -23.74 -22.50
N VAL A 133 -18.01 -24.67 -22.55
CA VAL A 133 -16.82 -24.51 -23.39
C VAL A 133 -17.30 -24.65 -24.84
N SER A 134 -17.49 -23.54 -25.53
CA SER A 134 -17.57 -23.54 -26.99
C SER A 134 -16.16 -23.81 -27.54
N GLY A 135 -15.92 -25.08 -27.84
CA GLY A 135 -14.73 -25.70 -28.40
C GLY A 135 -14.95 -27.22 -28.41
N PRO A 136 -14.17 -28.03 -29.17
CA PRO A 136 -14.36 -29.48 -29.21
C PRO A 136 -14.35 -30.03 -27.77
N GLU A 137 -15.35 -30.84 -27.43
CA GLU A 137 -15.64 -31.38 -26.10
C GLU A 137 -14.36 -31.80 -25.35
N PHE A 138 -13.80 -30.89 -24.55
CA PHE A 138 -12.70 -31.23 -23.66
C PHE A 138 -13.32 -31.91 -22.43
N GLN A 139 -13.34 -33.25 -22.44
CA GLN A 139 -13.56 -33.99 -21.21
C GLN A 139 -12.31 -33.85 -20.35
N PRO A 140 -12.38 -33.15 -19.19
CA PRO A 140 -11.22 -33.01 -18.33
C PRO A 140 -10.78 -34.39 -17.86
N LYS A 141 -9.53 -34.75 -18.14
CA LYS A 141 -8.88 -35.88 -17.48
C LYS A 141 -8.81 -35.57 -15.99
N GLU A 142 -8.87 -36.61 -15.14
CA GLU A 142 -8.85 -36.47 -13.68
C GLU A 142 -7.77 -35.47 -13.22
N ASN A 143 -6.54 -35.54 -13.74
CA ASN A 143 -5.41 -34.69 -13.34
C ASN A 143 -5.36 -33.26 -13.93
N THR A 144 -6.50 -32.69 -14.35
CA THR A 144 -6.53 -31.32 -14.91
C THR A 144 -6.55 -30.27 -13.80
N MET A 145 -5.61 -29.33 -13.83
CA MET A 145 -5.50 -28.24 -12.86
C MET A 145 -5.94 -26.89 -13.45
N VAL A 146 -6.62 -26.08 -12.64
CA VAL A 146 -6.90 -24.67 -12.97
C VAL A 146 -5.68 -23.83 -12.63
N ILE A 147 -5.13 -23.12 -13.63
CA ILE A 147 -3.93 -22.30 -13.46
C ILE A 147 -4.29 -20.85 -13.78
N VAL A 148 -4.25 -19.99 -12.77
CA VAL A 148 -4.47 -18.55 -12.94
C VAL A 148 -3.13 -17.88 -13.22
N ASP A 149 -2.95 -17.35 -14.43
CA ASP A 149 -1.77 -16.59 -14.86
C ASP A 149 -2.18 -15.15 -15.25
N LYS A 150 -1.20 -14.26 -15.40
CA LYS A 150 -1.45 -12.89 -15.88
C LYS A 150 -2.06 -12.86 -17.28
N SER A 151 -1.90 -13.91 -18.09
CA SER A 151 -2.54 -14.02 -19.41
C SER A 151 -4.00 -14.50 -19.35
N GLY A 152 -4.47 -14.99 -18.21
CA GLY A 152 -5.83 -15.50 -18.03
C GLY A 152 -5.90 -16.77 -17.18
N VAL A 153 -7.05 -17.44 -17.22
CA VAL A 153 -7.33 -18.69 -16.52
C VAL A 153 -7.16 -19.86 -17.49
N HIS A 154 -6.20 -20.73 -17.20
CA HIS A 154 -5.84 -21.88 -18.01
C HIS A 154 -6.29 -23.18 -17.34
N ARG A 155 -6.44 -24.23 -18.15
CA ARG A 155 -6.63 -25.60 -17.70
C ARG A 155 -5.57 -26.47 -18.35
N LEU A 156 -4.69 -27.07 -17.55
CA LEU A 156 -3.60 -27.93 -18.03
C LEU A 156 -3.38 -29.09 -17.06
N GLU A 157 -2.90 -30.21 -17.58
CA GLU A 157 -2.46 -31.33 -16.76
C GLU A 157 -1.10 -31.00 -16.12
N ILE A 158 -1.01 -31.20 -14.79
CA ILE A 158 0.25 -31.09 -14.04
C ILE A 158 0.58 -32.46 -13.44
N ARG A 159 1.83 -32.90 -13.60
CA ARG A 159 2.32 -34.14 -12.99
C ARG A 159 3.49 -33.86 -12.06
N CYS A 160 3.41 -34.34 -10.82
CA CYS A 160 4.51 -34.20 -9.86
C CYS A 160 5.60 -35.25 -10.08
N CYS A 161 6.75 -35.03 -9.47
CA CYS A 161 7.79 -36.03 -9.31
C CYS A 161 7.37 -37.02 -8.21
N GLU A 162 7.51 -38.31 -8.50
CA GLU A 162 7.17 -39.45 -7.64
C GLU A 162 8.41 -40.22 -7.14
N CYS A 163 9.61 -39.70 -7.40
CA CYS A 163 10.84 -40.34 -6.92
C CYS A 163 10.84 -40.47 -5.38
N PRO A 164 11.53 -41.47 -4.80
CA PRO A 164 11.52 -41.70 -3.34
C PRO A 164 11.89 -40.49 -2.46
N ASN A 165 12.72 -39.57 -2.99
CA ASN A 165 13.14 -38.35 -2.29
C ASN A 165 12.41 -37.09 -2.78
N ALA A 166 11.27 -37.24 -3.45
CA ALA A 166 10.48 -36.12 -3.94
C ALA A 166 9.94 -35.28 -2.77
N MET A 167 9.94 -33.95 -2.96
CA MET A 167 9.30 -33.03 -2.03
C MET A 167 7.78 -33.20 -2.08
N SER A 168 7.06 -32.69 -1.08
CA SER A 168 5.60 -32.66 -1.11
C SER A 168 5.07 -31.89 -2.33
N PRO A 169 3.88 -32.25 -2.87
CA PRO A 169 3.34 -31.65 -4.11
C PRO A 169 3.27 -30.12 -4.10
N ASP A 170 2.84 -29.54 -2.98
CA ASP A 170 2.75 -28.09 -2.77
C ASP A 170 4.13 -27.40 -2.89
N ILE A 171 5.18 -28.01 -2.35
CA ILE A 171 6.55 -27.50 -2.46
C ILE A 171 7.09 -27.68 -3.89
N GLN A 172 6.79 -28.80 -4.56
CA GLN A 172 7.14 -28.97 -5.96
C GLN A 172 6.50 -27.90 -6.85
N MET A 173 5.23 -27.58 -6.63
CA MET A 173 4.50 -26.49 -7.28
C MET A 173 5.15 -25.14 -6.99
N PHE A 174 5.42 -24.86 -5.71
CA PHE A 174 6.03 -23.60 -5.29
C PHE A 174 7.41 -23.37 -5.93
N ARG A 175 8.24 -24.41 -6.02
CA ARG A 175 9.54 -24.36 -6.72
C ARG A 175 9.40 -24.08 -8.22
N HIS A 176 8.31 -24.53 -8.82
CA HIS A 176 7.92 -24.21 -10.20
C HIS A 176 7.12 -22.91 -10.34
N ARG A 177 7.13 -22.05 -9.32
CA ARG A 177 6.48 -20.73 -9.31
C ARG A 177 4.95 -20.79 -9.41
N PHE A 178 4.38 -21.88 -8.91
CA PHE A 178 2.94 -22.04 -8.69
C PHE A 178 2.64 -21.97 -7.21
N PHE A 179 1.79 -21.04 -6.81
CA PHE A 179 1.26 -20.97 -5.45
C PHE A 179 -0.06 -21.73 -5.41
N PRO A 180 -0.14 -22.87 -4.70
CA PRO A 180 -1.36 -23.65 -4.63
C PRO A 180 -2.44 -22.97 -3.78
N ALA A 181 -3.69 -23.03 -4.23
CA ALA A 181 -4.81 -22.43 -3.50
C ALA A 181 -5.18 -23.19 -2.22
N SER A 182 -4.83 -24.49 -2.16
CA SER A 182 -4.99 -25.41 -1.03
C SER A 182 -3.75 -26.32 -0.93
N PHE A 183 -3.50 -26.94 0.22
CA PHE A 183 -2.22 -27.64 0.47
C PHE A 183 -2.30 -29.15 0.34
N ASN A 184 -3.44 -29.77 0.67
CA ASN A 184 -3.59 -31.22 0.64
C ASN A 184 -3.86 -31.74 -0.78
N ARG A 185 -4.83 -31.13 -1.47
CA ARG A 185 -5.31 -31.56 -2.81
C ARG A 185 -5.55 -30.34 -3.72
N PRO A 186 -4.50 -29.69 -4.20
CA PRO A 186 -4.62 -28.47 -4.99
C PRO A 186 -5.26 -28.74 -6.37
N LYS A 187 -6.47 -28.20 -6.59
CA LYS A 187 -7.13 -28.14 -7.91
C LYS A 187 -6.91 -26.82 -8.63
N THR A 188 -6.45 -25.80 -7.90
CA THR A 188 -6.17 -24.46 -8.43
C THR A 188 -4.79 -24.00 -7.97
N VAL A 189 -4.00 -23.44 -8.88
CA VAL A 189 -2.74 -22.76 -8.59
C VAL A 189 -2.73 -21.36 -9.21
N PHE A 190 -2.03 -20.44 -8.55
CA PHE A 190 -1.76 -19.09 -9.06
C PHE A 190 -0.29 -18.99 -9.44
N THR A 191 0.01 -18.49 -10.62
CA THR A 191 1.41 -18.26 -10.98
C THR A 191 1.99 -17.10 -10.15
N PHE A 192 3.28 -17.13 -9.85
CA PHE A 192 3.92 -15.97 -9.20
C PHE A 192 3.79 -14.70 -10.08
N ARG A 193 3.61 -14.85 -11.40
CA ARG A 193 3.42 -13.72 -12.32
C ARG A 193 2.11 -13.00 -12.03
N VAL A 194 0.98 -13.71 -11.93
CA VAL A 194 -0.32 -13.07 -11.63
C VAL A 194 -0.33 -12.46 -10.24
N LEU A 195 0.31 -13.10 -9.25
CA LEU A 195 0.35 -12.57 -7.89
C LEU A 195 1.19 -11.29 -7.79
N ASN A 196 2.35 -11.24 -8.46
CA ASN A 196 3.15 -10.01 -8.51
C ASN A 196 2.44 -8.90 -9.32
N ASP A 197 1.79 -9.25 -10.43
CA ASP A 197 1.04 -8.30 -11.26
C ASP A 197 -0.14 -7.70 -10.47
N PHE A 198 -0.93 -8.53 -9.79
CA PHE A 198 -2.02 -8.08 -8.93
C PHE A 198 -1.54 -7.16 -7.79
N LEU A 199 -0.48 -7.56 -7.08
CA LEU A 199 0.04 -6.73 -5.99
C LEU A 199 0.53 -5.36 -6.49
N LEU A 200 1.15 -5.30 -7.67
CA LEU A 200 1.61 -4.03 -8.25
C LEU A 200 0.44 -3.19 -8.77
N ASP A 201 -0.53 -3.80 -9.44
CA ASP A 201 -1.75 -3.13 -9.92
C ASP A 201 -2.57 -2.55 -8.75
N SER A 202 -2.58 -3.23 -7.60
CA SER A 202 -3.18 -2.72 -6.36
C SER A 202 -2.44 -1.51 -5.78
N LEU A 203 -1.11 -1.43 -5.90
CA LEU A 203 -0.29 -0.31 -5.41
C LEU A 203 -0.34 0.93 -6.31
N GLU A 204 -0.29 0.71 -7.63
CA GLU A 204 -0.20 1.80 -8.61
C GLU A 204 -1.59 2.30 -9.04
N CYS A 205 -2.52 1.38 -9.31
CA CYS A 205 -3.82 1.69 -9.88
C CYS A 205 -4.94 1.72 -8.83
N GLY A 206 -4.71 1.20 -7.62
CA GLY A 206 -5.76 1.01 -6.61
C GLY A 206 -6.81 -0.03 -7.01
N THR A 207 -6.47 -0.95 -7.93
CA THR A 207 -7.43 -1.92 -8.46
C THR A 207 -7.90 -2.88 -7.37
N SER A 208 -9.22 -3.03 -7.24
CA SER A 208 -9.80 -4.04 -6.35
C SER A 208 -9.57 -5.45 -6.92
N ALA A 209 -9.43 -6.45 -6.05
CA ALA A 209 -9.28 -7.84 -6.49
C ALA A 209 -10.43 -8.31 -7.40
N MET A 210 -11.65 -7.82 -7.19
CA MET A 210 -12.80 -8.14 -8.02
C MET A 210 -12.64 -7.59 -9.45
N ASN A 211 -12.20 -6.34 -9.59
CA ASN A 211 -11.96 -5.73 -10.90
C ASN A 211 -10.78 -6.41 -11.59
N TYR A 212 -9.73 -6.74 -10.85
CA TYR A 212 -8.58 -7.47 -11.37
C TYR A 212 -8.97 -8.87 -11.87
N TYR A 213 -9.76 -9.62 -11.10
CA TYR A 213 -10.23 -10.93 -11.54
C TYR A 213 -11.20 -10.83 -12.74
N SER A 214 -12.05 -9.80 -12.77
CA SER A 214 -12.90 -9.50 -13.93
C SER A 214 -12.09 -9.22 -15.20
N LYS A 215 -10.95 -8.52 -15.08
CA LYS A 215 -9.97 -8.35 -16.17
C LYS A 215 -9.41 -9.69 -16.62
N LEU A 216 -8.98 -10.57 -15.70
CA LEU A 216 -8.49 -11.91 -16.04
C LEU A 216 -9.53 -12.74 -16.81
N ARG A 217 -10.82 -12.68 -16.40
CA ARG A 217 -11.92 -13.35 -17.11
C ARG A 217 -12.05 -12.84 -18.54
N ARG A 218 -12.02 -11.52 -18.75
CA ARG A 218 -12.09 -10.91 -20.09
C ARG A 218 -10.87 -11.22 -20.97
N MET A 219 -9.68 -11.33 -20.38
CA MET A 219 -8.47 -11.76 -21.10
C MET A 219 -8.56 -13.24 -21.52
N THR A 220 -9.19 -14.06 -20.68
CA THR A 220 -9.44 -15.49 -20.94
C THR A 220 -10.52 -15.71 -22.00
N SER A 221 -11.60 -14.94 -21.96
CA SER A 221 -12.65 -14.93 -22.98
C SER A 221 -13.32 -13.56 -23.00
N SER A 222 -13.12 -12.81 -24.08
CA SER A 222 -13.73 -11.49 -24.25
C SER A 222 -15.21 -11.58 -24.58
N MET A 223 -15.62 -12.60 -25.34
CA MET A 223 -17.02 -12.83 -25.72
C MET A 223 -17.84 -13.45 -24.59
N PHE A 224 -17.25 -14.36 -23.82
CA PHE A 224 -17.96 -15.12 -22.77
C PHE A 224 -17.20 -15.11 -21.43
N PRO A 225 -16.93 -13.94 -20.83
CA PRO A 225 -16.20 -13.86 -19.57
C PRO A 225 -16.94 -14.54 -18.41
N HIS A 226 -18.27 -14.60 -18.46
CA HIS A 226 -19.11 -15.27 -17.47
C HIS A 226 -18.89 -16.79 -17.42
N LEU A 227 -18.44 -17.39 -18.53
CA LEU A 227 -18.07 -18.81 -18.62
C LEU A 227 -16.63 -19.07 -18.15
N VAL A 228 -15.89 -18.07 -17.70
CA VAL A 228 -14.56 -18.30 -17.14
C VAL A 228 -14.71 -18.62 -15.66
N LEU A 229 -14.07 -19.71 -15.21
CA LEU A 229 -14.09 -20.15 -13.81
C LEU A 229 -13.75 -19.00 -12.85
N ASP A 230 -14.60 -18.82 -11.86
CA ASP A 230 -14.36 -17.84 -10.81
C ASP A 230 -13.50 -18.44 -9.69
N ARG A 231 -12.34 -17.83 -9.47
CA ARG A 231 -11.38 -18.14 -8.40
C ARG A 231 -10.99 -16.87 -7.64
N TYR A 232 -11.90 -15.89 -7.61
CA TYR A 232 -11.73 -14.63 -6.90
C TYR A 232 -11.48 -14.82 -5.40
N ARG A 233 -12.20 -15.74 -4.74
CA ARG A 233 -12.05 -16.00 -3.30
C ARG A 233 -10.65 -16.54 -2.98
N GLU A 234 -10.18 -17.46 -3.81
CA GLU A 234 -8.85 -18.06 -3.72
C GLU A 234 -7.78 -17.02 -4.04
N LEU A 235 -7.99 -16.16 -5.05
CA LEU A 235 -7.06 -15.05 -5.34
C LEU A 235 -6.88 -14.17 -4.12
N MET A 236 -7.97 -13.79 -3.44
CA MET A 236 -7.91 -12.97 -2.23
C MET A 236 -7.08 -13.63 -1.13
N ARG A 237 -7.29 -14.92 -0.88
CA ARG A 237 -6.52 -15.68 0.12
C ARG A 237 -5.04 -15.81 -0.25
N VAL A 238 -4.76 -16.25 -1.47
CA VAL A 238 -3.39 -16.53 -1.94
C VAL A 238 -2.60 -15.23 -2.10
N ALA A 239 -3.20 -14.16 -2.60
CA ALA A 239 -2.54 -12.86 -2.71
C ALA A 239 -2.18 -12.28 -1.34
N ARG A 240 -3.04 -12.49 -0.32
CA ARG A 240 -2.77 -12.11 1.07
C ARG A 240 -1.57 -12.88 1.64
N GLN A 241 -1.52 -14.20 1.45
CA GLN A 241 -0.37 -15.03 1.85
C GLN A 241 0.91 -14.64 1.11
N TRP A 242 0.83 -14.43 -0.20
CA TRP A 242 1.95 -14.01 -1.04
C TRP A 242 2.53 -12.66 -0.60
N ARG A 243 1.65 -11.70 -0.28
CA ARG A 243 2.05 -10.39 0.26
C ARG A 243 2.84 -10.55 1.56
N GLN A 244 2.38 -11.38 2.50
CA GLN A 244 3.10 -11.64 3.75
C GLN A 244 4.50 -12.19 3.49
N LEU A 245 4.64 -13.22 2.63
CA LEU A 245 5.95 -13.78 2.28
C LEU A 245 6.86 -12.76 1.62
N LYS A 246 6.32 -11.89 0.74
CA LYS A 246 7.08 -10.82 0.08
C LYS A 246 7.57 -9.78 1.08
N THR A 247 6.74 -9.39 2.05
CA THR A 247 7.11 -8.47 3.13
C THR A 247 8.19 -9.09 4.03
N MET A 248 7.99 -10.32 4.51
CA MET A 248 8.99 -11.03 5.33
C MET A 248 10.33 -11.17 4.60
N LYS A 249 10.29 -11.53 3.31
CA LYS A 249 11.49 -11.61 2.46
C LYS A 249 12.18 -10.27 2.32
N TRP A 250 11.43 -9.19 2.08
CA TRP A 250 11.99 -7.84 1.93
C TRP A 250 12.77 -7.42 3.18
N HIS A 251 12.21 -7.70 4.36
CA HIS A 251 12.83 -7.34 5.64
C HIS A 251 13.86 -8.36 6.14
N GLY A 252 14.20 -9.38 5.34
CA GLY A 252 15.28 -10.33 5.64
C GLY A 252 14.91 -11.47 6.61
N PHE A 253 13.65 -11.62 7.00
CA PHE A 253 13.21 -12.65 7.96
C PHE A 253 13.30 -14.09 7.44
N GLY A 254 13.56 -14.29 6.15
CA GLY A 254 13.89 -15.61 5.61
C GLY A 254 15.30 -16.11 5.97
N HIS A 255 16.17 -15.23 6.49
CA HIS A 255 17.55 -15.54 6.89
C HIS A 255 17.80 -15.39 8.39
N ARG A 256 16.74 -15.11 9.15
CA ARG A 256 16.78 -14.85 10.59
C ARG A 256 16.08 -15.98 11.35
N SER A 257 16.48 -16.19 12.59
CA SER A 257 15.85 -17.19 13.47
C SER A 257 14.76 -16.58 14.36
N ASP A 258 14.77 -15.26 14.53
CA ASP A 258 13.79 -14.51 15.29
C ASP A 258 12.60 -14.06 14.44
N ASN A 259 11.46 -13.83 15.10
CA ASN A 259 10.27 -13.28 14.47
C ASN A 259 10.32 -11.74 14.49
N PRO A 260 9.63 -11.07 13.55
CA PRO A 260 9.56 -9.61 13.54
C PRO A 260 8.97 -9.06 14.83
N SER A 261 9.60 -8.02 15.34
CA SER A 261 9.10 -7.22 16.45
C SER A 261 8.15 -6.12 15.97
N THR A 262 7.56 -5.41 16.92
CA THR A 262 6.62 -4.31 16.69
C THR A 262 7.19 -3.27 15.71
N GLY A 263 6.46 -3.03 14.62
CA GLY A 263 6.86 -2.08 13.57
C GLY A 263 8.07 -2.48 12.71
N GLU A 264 8.68 -3.64 12.91
CA GLU A 264 9.92 -4.03 12.20
C GLU A 264 9.69 -4.35 10.70
N LEU A 265 8.43 -4.63 10.31
CA LEU A 265 8.02 -4.80 8.91
C LEU A 265 7.60 -3.48 8.25
N ALA A 266 7.93 -2.31 8.82
CA ALA A 266 7.65 -1.01 8.24
C ALA A 266 8.94 -0.24 7.90
N LEU A 267 9.06 0.20 6.66
CA LEU A 267 10.15 1.06 6.22
C LEU A 267 9.95 2.47 6.77
N PHE A 268 10.99 3.07 7.35
CA PHE A 268 10.96 4.46 7.81
C PHE A 268 11.81 5.40 6.95
N CYS A 269 11.70 6.71 7.22
CA CYS A 269 12.35 7.77 6.47
C CYS A 269 13.88 7.72 6.60
N PRO A 270 14.63 7.51 5.49
CA PRO A 270 16.10 7.42 5.55
C PRO A 270 16.79 8.74 5.90
N ALA A 271 16.08 9.87 5.81
CA ALA A 271 16.61 11.21 6.05
C ALA A 271 16.16 11.84 7.38
N CYS A 272 15.20 11.21 8.10
CA CYS A 272 14.85 11.66 9.45
C CYS A 272 15.97 11.11 10.38
N PRO A 273 16.43 11.85 11.41
CA PRO A 273 17.54 11.42 12.25
C PRO A 273 17.17 10.17 13.06
N GLN A 274 18.06 9.18 13.03
CA GLN A 274 17.91 7.86 13.63
C GLN A 274 19.26 7.43 14.24
N PRO A 275 19.43 7.59 15.56
CA PRO A 275 20.62 7.16 16.29
C PRO A 275 20.94 5.69 16.02
N GLY A 276 22.22 5.40 15.80
CA GLY A 276 22.69 4.05 15.46
C GLY A 276 22.46 3.60 14.01
N ILE A 277 21.70 4.36 13.21
CA ILE A 277 21.42 4.05 11.81
C ILE A 277 22.07 5.06 10.87
N ASN A 278 21.63 6.32 10.93
CA ASN A 278 22.14 7.41 10.09
C ASN A 278 22.66 8.61 10.91
N VAL A 279 22.62 8.48 12.24
CA VAL A 279 23.27 9.38 13.19
C VAL A 279 24.24 8.53 14.02
N LEU A 280 25.52 8.72 13.77
CA LEU A 280 26.62 8.10 14.51
C LEU A 280 27.24 9.19 15.38
N LEU A 281 27.08 9.06 16.69
CA LEU A 281 27.62 10.03 17.65
C LEU A 281 29.07 9.70 17.98
N SER A 282 29.88 10.73 18.12
CA SER A 282 31.14 10.66 18.86
C SER A 282 30.89 10.83 20.35
N GLU A 283 31.86 10.45 21.20
CA GLU A 283 31.72 10.47 22.67
C GLU A 283 31.36 11.87 23.23
N ASP A 284 31.72 12.95 22.51
CA ASP A 284 31.52 14.34 22.93
C ASP A 284 30.28 15.03 22.32
N GLU A 285 29.52 14.37 21.44
CA GLU A 285 28.37 14.97 20.74
C GLU A 285 27.03 14.68 21.43
N SER A 286 26.28 15.74 21.77
CA SER A 286 24.89 15.61 22.24
C SER A 286 23.87 15.73 21.10
N LEU A 287 22.73 15.07 21.26
CA LEU A 287 21.61 15.11 20.31
C LEU A 287 20.67 16.31 20.52
N ASP A 288 21.08 17.32 21.29
CA ASP A 288 20.25 18.47 21.63
C ASP A 288 20.18 19.52 20.51
N ASP A 289 21.09 19.44 19.54
CA ASP A 289 21.12 20.34 18.40
C ASP A 289 19.84 20.22 17.54
N TRP A 290 19.34 21.35 17.04
CA TRP A 290 18.11 21.44 16.26
C TRP A 290 18.12 20.51 15.04
N LYS A 291 19.29 20.19 14.47
CA LYS A 291 19.44 19.30 13.31
C LYS A 291 18.96 17.86 13.59
N TYR A 292 18.98 17.42 14.84
CA TYR A 292 18.49 16.11 15.29
C TYR A 292 17.00 16.12 15.66
N THR A 293 16.34 17.28 15.61
CA THR A 293 14.91 17.39 15.92
C THR A 293 14.07 16.52 15.00
N ARG A 294 13.19 15.71 15.60
CA ARG A 294 12.23 14.89 14.85
C ARG A 294 10.94 15.66 14.63
N SER A 295 10.57 15.86 13.37
CA SER A 295 9.35 16.57 12.99
C SER A 295 8.27 15.58 12.61
N PHE A 296 7.19 15.56 13.39
CA PHE A 296 6.00 14.76 13.18
C PHE A 296 4.85 15.62 12.70
N VAL A 297 4.04 15.08 11.81
CA VAL A 297 2.72 15.60 11.47
C VAL A 297 1.70 14.53 11.82
N MET A 298 0.55 14.96 12.32
CA MET A 298 -0.53 14.12 12.82
C MET A 298 -1.82 14.58 12.17
N ASP A 299 -2.62 13.63 11.69
CA ASP A 299 -3.93 13.91 11.12
C ASP A 299 -4.80 12.64 11.11
N GLY A 300 -6.11 12.82 10.92
CA GLY A 300 -7.10 11.76 10.77
C GLY A 300 -7.73 11.69 9.38
N ASN A 301 -7.87 10.47 8.87
CA ASN A 301 -8.52 10.17 7.59
C ASN A 301 -9.84 9.42 7.78
N PHE A 302 -10.95 10.13 7.61
CA PHE A 302 -12.32 9.60 7.72
C PHE A 302 -12.87 8.95 6.44
N LYS A 303 -12.07 8.88 5.36
CA LYS A 303 -12.44 8.10 4.16
C LYS A 303 -12.03 6.63 4.28
N ALA A 304 -11.12 6.30 5.20
CA ALA A 304 -10.64 4.94 5.47
C ALA A 304 -11.57 4.18 6.44
N GLU A 305 -12.88 4.21 6.17
CA GLU A 305 -13.88 3.52 6.97
C GLU A 305 -13.74 2.00 6.92
N HIS A 306 -14.27 1.32 7.93
CA HIS A 306 -14.29 -0.13 8.00
C HIS A 306 -15.62 -0.63 8.57
N LEU A 307 -16.23 -1.59 7.87
CA LEU A 307 -17.46 -2.24 8.29
C LEU A 307 -17.15 -3.29 9.36
N HIS A 308 -18.13 -3.55 10.24
CA HIS A 308 -18.01 -4.68 11.16
C HIS A 308 -17.83 -6.01 10.40
N PRO A 309 -16.91 -6.87 10.85
CA PRO A 309 -16.73 -8.18 10.26
C PRO A 309 -17.98 -9.05 10.50
N ILE A 310 -18.30 -9.89 9.52
CA ILE A 310 -19.46 -10.81 9.61
C ILE A 310 -19.21 -11.90 10.65
N LYS A 311 -17.96 -12.39 10.75
CA LYS A 311 -17.54 -13.47 11.66
C LYS A 311 -16.26 -13.08 12.43
N PRO A 312 -16.35 -12.20 13.46
CA PRO A 312 -15.17 -11.67 14.15
C PRO A 312 -14.29 -12.74 14.84
N PHE A 313 -14.88 -13.86 15.24
CA PHE A 313 -14.16 -14.94 15.96
C PHE A 313 -13.35 -15.86 15.03
N ASP A 314 -13.55 -15.76 13.72
CA ASP A 314 -12.92 -16.61 12.70
C ASP A 314 -11.81 -15.86 11.94
N GLU A 315 -11.39 -14.69 12.46
CA GLU A 315 -10.39 -13.85 11.82
C GLU A 315 -8.96 -14.34 12.09
N VAL A 316 -8.24 -14.65 11.02
CA VAL A 316 -6.82 -15.02 11.07
C VAL A 316 -5.95 -13.79 10.88
N TRP A 317 -5.00 -13.55 11.78
CA TRP A 317 -4.01 -12.45 11.71
C TRP A 317 -2.68 -12.99 11.17
N LEU A 318 -2.18 -12.45 10.05
CA LEU A 318 -0.84 -12.79 9.54
C LEU A 318 0.24 -11.84 10.09
N SER A 319 -0.16 -10.60 10.36
CA SER A 319 0.65 -9.62 11.06
C SER A 319 -0.23 -8.72 11.92
N ASP A 320 0.10 -8.58 13.21
CA ASP A 320 -0.57 -7.66 14.13
C ASP A 320 0.47 -6.75 14.79
N GLY A 321 0.40 -5.44 14.53
CA GLY A 321 1.37 -4.48 15.07
C GLY A 321 2.80 -4.58 14.49
N LEU A 322 3.02 -5.40 13.46
CA LEU A 322 4.36 -5.56 12.87
C LEU A 322 4.71 -4.48 11.84
N GLY A 323 3.71 -3.76 11.32
CA GLY A 323 3.86 -2.71 10.31
C GLY A 323 3.63 -1.29 10.84
N PHE A 324 2.80 -0.52 10.16
CA PHE A 324 2.43 0.84 10.57
C PHE A 324 1.20 0.84 11.48
N MET A 325 0.23 -0.03 11.22
CA MET A 325 -0.97 -0.21 12.05
C MET A 325 -0.57 -0.77 13.42
N VAL A 326 -1.14 -0.20 14.48
CA VAL A 326 -0.87 -0.64 15.86
C VAL A 326 -1.47 -2.02 16.16
N GLY A 327 -0.78 -2.73 17.05
CA GLY A 327 -1.23 -4.02 17.59
C GLY A 327 -2.57 -3.92 18.31
N LYS A 328 -3.45 -4.90 18.11
CA LYS A 328 -4.86 -4.81 18.54
C LYS A 328 -5.03 -4.80 20.06
N ASP A 329 -4.31 -5.64 20.79
CA ASP A 329 -4.63 -5.95 22.19
C ASP A 329 -4.25 -4.78 23.11
N ARG A 330 -3.00 -4.31 23.03
CA ARG A 330 -2.51 -3.17 23.82
C ARG A 330 -3.30 -1.90 23.49
N TYR A 331 -3.60 -1.66 22.22
CA TYR A 331 -4.41 -0.52 21.81
C TYR A 331 -5.83 -0.60 22.35
N LYS A 332 -6.50 -1.75 22.25
CA LYS A 332 -7.86 -1.94 22.79
C LYS A 332 -7.91 -1.75 24.31
N MET A 333 -6.88 -2.20 25.03
CA MET A 333 -6.79 -1.99 26.48
C MET A 333 -6.63 -0.50 26.83
N HIS A 334 -5.82 0.24 26.06
CA HIS A 334 -5.71 1.71 26.19
C HIS A 334 -7.05 2.40 26.01
N LEU A 335 -7.79 2.05 24.96
CA LEU A 335 -9.10 2.64 24.68
C LEU A 335 -10.14 2.34 25.76
N ALA A 336 -10.05 1.18 26.42
CA ALA A 336 -10.98 0.78 27.47
C ALA A 336 -10.78 1.55 28.78
N GLU A 337 -9.56 2.01 29.06
CA GLU A 337 -9.23 2.74 30.29
C GLU A 337 -9.34 4.26 30.14
N ALA A 338 -9.10 4.78 28.94
CA ALA A 338 -9.03 6.21 28.73
C ALA A 338 -10.39 6.90 29.01
N ALA A 339 -10.49 7.54 30.18
CA ALA A 339 -11.60 8.40 30.56
C ALA A 339 -11.21 9.86 30.34
N ASP A 340 -11.85 10.53 29.39
CA ASP A 340 -11.49 11.92 29.04
C ASP A 340 -12.66 12.88 29.25
N THR A 341 -12.43 13.92 30.06
CA THR A 341 -13.38 15.01 30.31
C THR A 341 -13.51 15.94 29.10
N VAL A 342 -14.75 16.29 28.74
CA VAL A 342 -15.02 17.28 27.67
C VAL A 342 -14.65 18.67 28.13
N GLU A 343 -13.60 19.26 27.55
CA GLU A 343 -13.26 20.66 27.73
C GLU A 343 -13.85 21.54 26.62
N LYS A 344 -14.33 22.73 27.00
CA LYS A 344 -14.80 23.74 26.04
C LYS A 344 -13.60 24.37 25.35
N SER A 345 -13.63 24.42 24.01
CA SER A 345 -12.57 25.01 23.21
C SER A 345 -12.45 26.51 23.49
N SER A 346 -11.24 26.97 23.81
CA SER A 346 -10.90 28.40 23.96
C SER A 346 -10.48 29.07 22.63
N CYS A 347 -10.79 28.45 21.49
CA CYS A 347 -10.38 28.86 20.15
C CYS A 347 -11.58 28.76 19.20
N ASN A 348 -11.51 29.41 18.04
CA ASN A 348 -12.56 29.39 17.01
C ASN A 348 -13.09 27.98 16.75
N ASN A 349 -14.40 27.86 16.56
CA ASN A 349 -15.09 26.58 16.42
C ASN A 349 -14.82 26.00 15.02
N HIS A 350 -14.05 24.92 14.91
CA HIS A 350 -13.73 24.30 13.62
C HIS A 350 -14.91 23.42 13.14
N ARG A 351 -15.60 23.84 12.07
CA ARG A 351 -16.75 23.11 11.49
C ARG A 351 -16.38 21.72 10.94
N ALA A 352 -15.16 21.52 10.43
CA ALA A 352 -14.72 20.26 9.83
C ALA A 352 -14.73 19.09 10.83
N VAL A 353 -14.27 19.34 12.06
CA VAL A 353 -14.25 18.33 13.14
C VAL A 353 -15.67 17.89 13.52
N ASN A 354 -16.64 18.81 13.53
CA ASN A 354 -18.01 18.51 13.92
C ASN A 354 -18.76 17.62 12.91
N GLN A 355 -18.42 17.68 11.62
CA GLN A 355 -19.07 16.87 10.58
C GLN A 355 -18.51 15.44 10.51
N ALA A 356 -17.23 15.24 10.84
CA ALA A 356 -16.59 13.93 10.94
C ALA A 356 -17.10 13.09 12.14
N ASN A 357 -17.75 13.74 13.12
CA ASN A 357 -18.19 13.11 14.37
C ASN A 357 -19.59 12.48 14.33
N ALA A 358 -20.33 12.53 13.21
CA ALA A 358 -21.66 11.94 13.15
C ALA A 358 -21.61 10.41 13.38
N ALA A 359 -22.37 9.91 14.36
CA ALA A 359 -22.40 8.49 14.70
C ALA A 359 -22.87 7.63 13.50
N ARG A 360 -22.07 6.64 13.11
CA ARG A 360 -22.39 5.67 12.05
C ARG A 360 -22.43 4.26 12.64
N HIS A 361 -23.63 3.82 13.05
CA HIS A 361 -23.86 2.53 13.74
C HIS A 361 -23.45 1.25 12.96
N LYS A 362 -22.96 1.37 11.72
CA LYS A 362 -22.59 0.22 10.85
C LYS A 362 -21.07 0.00 10.72
N LEU A 363 -20.24 0.84 11.34
CA LEU A 363 -18.79 0.83 11.16
C LEU A 363 -18.07 0.33 12.41
N GLU A 364 -17.08 -0.56 12.23
CA GLU A 364 -16.10 -0.89 13.27
C GLU A 364 -15.12 0.28 13.48
N SER A 365 -14.71 0.90 12.37
CA SER A 365 -13.82 2.05 12.36
C SER A 365 -14.37 3.13 11.45
N THR A 366 -14.47 4.35 11.98
CA THR A 366 -14.92 5.56 11.26
C THR A 366 -13.81 6.20 10.43
N GLY A 367 -12.58 5.73 10.56
CA GLY A 367 -11.40 6.28 9.89
C GLY A 367 -10.12 5.81 10.55
N ILE A 368 -8.98 6.35 10.12
CA ILE A 368 -7.68 6.08 10.73
C ILE A 368 -7.00 7.38 11.14
N GLY A 369 -6.28 7.36 12.25
CA GLY A 369 -5.33 8.41 12.64
C GLY A 369 -3.91 7.95 12.42
N GLY A 370 -2.99 8.89 12.18
CA GLY A 370 -1.61 8.52 11.91
C GLY A 370 -0.59 9.61 12.17
N VAL A 371 0.67 9.19 12.24
CA VAL A 371 1.83 10.08 12.33
C VAL A 371 2.77 9.85 11.15
N ALA A 372 3.27 10.94 10.56
CA ALA A 372 4.32 10.89 9.53
C ALA A 372 5.46 11.88 9.81
N CYS A 373 6.65 11.64 9.25
CA CYS A 373 7.78 12.59 9.25
C CYS A 373 7.38 13.83 8.43
N ALA A 374 7.14 14.98 9.07
CA ALA A 374 6.63 16.21 8.44
C ALA A 374 7.55 16.76 7.32
N ARG A 375 8.84 16.41 7.36
CA ARG A 375 9.84 16.89 6.39
C ARG A 375 9.81 16.16 5.05
N HIS A 376 9.49 14.87 5.08
CA HIS A 376 9.67 13.95 3.95
C HIS A 376 8.40 13.17 3.61
N GLY A 377 7.42 13.15 4.52
CA GLY A 377 6.12 12.52 4.36
C GLY A 377 6.20 11.01 4.42
N CYS A 378 7.09 10.42 5.21
CA CYS A 378 7.06 8.97 5.44
C CYS A 378 6.23 8.68 6.68
N PHE A 379 5.30 7.74 6.59
CA PHE A 379 4.57 7.24 7.76
C PHE A 379 5.55 6.71 8.81
N VAL A 380 5.27 6.92 10.09
CA VAL A 380 6.10 6.39 11.18
C VAL A 380 5.64 4.96 11.50
N PRO A 381 6.54 3.97 11.62
CA PRO A 381 6.20 2.61 12.02
C PRO A 381 5.38 2.55 13.31
N HIS A 382 4.45 1.60 13.37
CA HIS A 382 3.58 1.33 14.51
C HIS A 382 2.84 2.56 15.08
N SER A 383 2.49 3.55 14.24
CA SER A 383 1.85 4.81 14.69
C SER A 383 0.50 5.10 14.04
N MET A 384 -0.10 4.10 13.40
CA MET A 384 -1.39 4.23 12.71
C MET A 384 -2.48 3.52 13.52
N VAL A 385 -3.55 4.25 13.82
CA VAL A 385 -4.60 3.83 14.75
C VAL A 385 -5.97 3.85 14.08
N ASP A 386 -6.85 2.93 14.47
CA ASP A 386 -8.25 2.95 14.05
C ASP A 386 -9.08 3.85 14.95
N PHE A 387 -9.95 4.67 14.36
CA PHE A 387 -10.88 5.53 15.07
C PHE A 387 -12.23 4.84 15.27
N GLN A 388 -12.60 4.53 16.51
CA GLN A 388 -13.87 3.88 16.81
C GLN A 388 -15.05 4.83 16.60
N LYS A 389 -14.88 6.15 16.87
CA LYS A 389 -15.93 7.17 16.73
C LYS A 389 -15.35 8.58 16.50
N GLY A 390 -15.01 8.92 15.25
CA GLY A 390 -14.53 10.25 14.86
C GLY A 390 -13.29 10.72 15.62
N GLU A 391 -12.94 12.01 15.47
CA GLU A 391 -11.85 12.64 16.26
C GLU A 391 -12.33 13.26 17.60
N ARG A 392 -13.65 13.39 17.85
CA ARG A 392 -14.16 14.14 19.01
C ARG A 392 -15.53 13.74 19.62
N GLN A 393 -16.11 12.53 19.47
CA GLN A 393 -17.43 12.26 20.08
C GLN A 393 -17.64 11.00 20.96
N ALA A 394 -18.34 11.26 22.06
CA ALA A 394 -18.79 10.39 23.13
C ALA A 394 -20.14 9.72 22.83
N THR A 395 -20.30 8.48 23.26
CA THR A 395 -21.53 8.03 23.94
C THR A 395 -21.22 6.72 24.64
N SER A 396 -21.11 6.79 25.97
CA SER A 396 -21.16 5.64 26.85
C SER A 396 -22.62 5.26 27.08
N THR A 397 -22.91 3.97 27.13
CA THR A 397 -24.18 3.40 27.62
C THR A 397 -24.33 3.57 29.14
N ILE A 398 -23.33 4.16 29.82
CA ILE A 398 -23.33 4.50 31.23
C ILE A 398 -23.77 5.97 31.37
N PRO A 399 -24.87 6.28 32.07
CA PRO A 399 -25.48 7.63 32.05
C PRO A 399 -24.61 8.79 32.56
N HIS A 400 -23.40 8.59 33.11
CA HIS A 400 -22.67 9.62 33.86
C HIS A 400 -21.19 9.84 33.46
N SER A 401 -20.66 9.22 32.40
CA SER A 401 -19.32 9.56 31.88
C SER A 401 -19.35 10.08 30.43
N ARG A 402 -18.94 11.34 30.24
CA ARG A 402 -18.77 11.97 28.93
C ARG A 402 -17.33 11.77 28.50
N VAL A 403 -17.04 10.80 27.61
CA VAL A 403 -15.68 10.38 27.20
C VAL A 403 -15.35 10.86 25.77
N ASN A 404 -14.20 11.49 25.54
CA ASN A 404 -13.80 12.02 24.22
C ASN A 404 -12.81 11.08 23.47
N HIS A 405 -13.31 10.21 22.58
CA HIS A 405 -12.52 9.09 22.01
C HIS A 405 -11.42 9.43 20.99
N GLY A 406 -11.40 10.60 20.34
CA GLY A 406 -10.40 10.83 19.28
C GLY A 406 -9.04 11.37 19.74
N GLN A 407 -8.97 12.04 20.89
CA GLN A 407 -7.69 12.51 21.44
C GLN A 407 -6.83 11.35 21.94
N MET A 408 -7.44 10.35 22.60
CA MET A 408 -6.74 9.15 23.07
C MET A 408 -6.13 8.30 21.94
N ASN A 409 -6.75 8.27 20.76
CA ASN A 409 -6.23 7.56 19.59
C ASN A 409 -4.92 8.22 19.13
N MET A 410 -4.95 9.55 18.98
CA MET A 410 -3.79 10.33 18.56
C MET A 410 -2.71 10.39 19.64
N ASP A 411 -3.06 10.32 20.91
CA ASP A 411 -2.10 10.17 22.00
C ASP A 411 -1.30 8.87 21.86
N TYR A 412 -1.98 7.76 21.58
CA TYR A 412 -1.34 6.47 21.33
C TYR A 412 -0.41 6.55 20.11
N ALA A 413 -0.93 7.06 18.99
CA ALA A 413 -0.16 7.23 17.76
C ALA A 413 1.12 8.07 17.95
N LEU A 414 1.03 9.21 18.65
CA LEU A 414 2.18 10.06 18.92
C LEU A 414 3.18 9.42 19.89
N CYS A 415 2.71 8.72 20.93
CA CYS A 415 3.59 8.00 21.85
C CYS A 415 4.38 6.92 21.11
N GLU A 416 3.73 6.08 20.31
CA GLU A 416 4.42 5.07 19.50
C GLU A 416 5.42 5.70 18.51
N ALA A 417 5.03 6.77 17.82
CA ALA A 417 5.93 7.49 16.93
C ALA A 417 7.15 8.08 17.64
N SER A 418 6.99 8.51 18.90
CA SER A 418 8.07 9.05 19.73
C SER A 418 9.01 8.00 20.31
N ARG A 419 8.67 6.71 20.21
CA ARG A 419 9.58 5.61 20.59
C ARG A 419 10.42 5.12 19.41
N HIS A 420 9.95 5.31 18.17
CA HIS A 420 10.60 4.75 16.99
C HIS A 420 11.94 5.45 16.64
N ASN A 421 13.05 4.79 16.98
CA ASN A 421 14.44 5.24 16.72
C ASN A 421 14.69 6.67 17.21
N MET A 422 14.37 6.91 18.49
CA MET A 422 14.42 8.21 19.16
C MET A 422 15.38 8.25 20.36
N GLU A 423 16.16 7.19 20.60
CA GLU A 423 17.06 7.08 21.75
C GLU A 423 18.03 8.26 21.81
N GLY A 424 18.07 8.98 22.94
CA GLY A 424 18.89 10.18 23.12
C GLY A 424 18.39 11.45 22.44
N ILE A 425 17.41 11.40 21.52
CA ILE A 425 16.82 12.62 20.93
C ILE A 425 15.95 13.33 21.98
N THR A 426 16.26 14.59 22.27
CA THR A 426 15.58 15.38 23.31
C THR A 426 14.54 16.34 22.75
N ARG A 427 14.46 16.50 21.41
CA ARG A 427 13.59 17.50 20.77
C ARG A 427 12.74 16.91 19.66
N ALA A 428 11.43 17.13 19.76
CA ALA A 428 10.47 16.81 18.69
C ALA A 428 9.57 18.01 18.39
N VAL A 429 9.12 18.12 17.15
CA VAL A 429 8.12 19.10 16.71
C VAL A 429 6.91 18.34 16.21
N THR A 430 5.71 18.71 16.65
CA THR A 430 4.47 18.09 16.18
C THR A 430 3.63 19.10 15.44
N PHE A 431 3.08 18.71 14.30
CA PHE A 431 2.06 19.46 13.57
C PHE A 431 0.73 18.72 13.70
N TYR A 432 -0.29 19.42 14.18
CA TYR A 432 -1.66 18.92 14.25
C TYR A 432 -2.61 20.12 14.24
N ASP A 433 -3.69 20.06 13.48
CA ASP A 433 -4.67 21.14 13.34
C ASP A 433 -5.12 21.74 14.67
N ILE A 434 -5.36 20.87 15.64
CA ILE A 434 -5.89 21.26 16.93
C ILE A 434 -4.80 21.36 18.00
N ASN A 435 -3.52 21.51 17.64
CA ASN A 435 -2.41 21.55 18.60
C ASN A 435 -2.56 22.64 19.67
N CYS A 436 -3.25 23.74 19.36
CA CYS A 436 -3.55 24.79 20.34
C CYS A 436 -4.47 24.34 21.50
N GLN A 437 -5.16 23.21 21.33
CA GLN A 437 -6.03 22.57 22.30
C GLN A 437 -5.43 21.24 22.79
N TYR A 438 -4.97 20.40 21.85
CA TYR A 438 -4.50 19.04 22.08
C TYR A 438 -3.30 18.98 23.03
N ASN A 439 -2.33 19.89 22.88
CA ASN A 439 -1.07 19.82 23.61
C ASN A 439 -1.16 20.20 25.09
N LYS A 440 -2.19 20.95 25.51
CA LYS A 440 -2.29 21.57 26.84
C LYS A 440 -2.20 20.55 27.98
N HIS A 441 -2.83 19.40 27.77
CA HIS A 441 -2.90 18.32 28.76
C HIS A 441 -2.28 17.02 28.25
N PHE A 442 -1.57 17.06 27.12
CA PHE A 442 -1.02 15.87 26.50
C PHE A 442 -0.11 15.10 27.47
N ARG A 443 0.85 15.78 28.10
CA ARG A 443 1.76 15.14 29.07
C ARG A 443 1.00 14.56 30.27
N VAL A 444 0.00 15.28 30.78
CA VAL A 444 -0.86 14.80 31.87
C VAL A 444 -1.64 13.55 31.46
N ARG A 445 -2.14 13.47 30.22
CA ARG A 445 -2.84 12.28 29.71
C ARG A 445 -1.88 11.09 29.56
N VAL A 446 -0.65 11.33 29.10
CA VAL A 446 0.40 10.30 29.02
C VAL A 446 0.74 9.79 30.42
N ASP A 447 1.05 10.66 31.37
CA ASP A 447 1.47 10.28 32.73
C ASP A 447 0.36 9.56 33.52
N ARG A 448 -0.91 9.75 33.17
CA ARG A 448 -2.05 9.07 33.79
C ARG A 448 -2.38 7.71 33.17
N SER A 449 -1.88 7.41 31.97
CA SER A 449 -2.17 6.15 31.28
C SER A 449 -1.06 5.14 31.51
N ARG A 450 -1.41 3.90 31.88
CA ARG A 450 -0.44 2.79 31.95
C ARG A 450 -0.02 2.25 30.59
N PHE A 451 -0.68 2.67 29.51
CA PHE A 451 -0.41 2.18 28.15
C PHE A 451 0.38 3.16 27.30
N LEU A 452 0.37 4.44 27.68
CA LEU A 452 1.17 5.48 27.06
C LEU A 452 2.48 5.64 27.82
N ASP A 453 3.53 5.97 27.08
CA ASP A 453 4.84 6.26 27.64
C ASP A 453 5.61 7.10 26.64
N MET A 454 6.37 8.06 27.15
CA MET A 454 7.16 8.99 26.37
C MET A 454 8.33 9.47 27.22
N ALA A 455 9.52 9.48 26.62
CA ALA A 455 10.75 9.92 27.26
C ALA A 455 10.54 11.25 28.02
N PRO A 456 10.83 11.31 29.35
CA PRO A 456 10.60 12.51 30.15
C PRO A 456 11.38 13.74 29.67
N GLN A 457 12.56 13.52 29.10
CA GLN A 457 13.43 14.56 28.54
C GLN A 457 12.99 15.07 27.16
N LEU A 458 12.03 14.41 26.51
CA LEU A 458 11.59 14.79 25.17
C LEU A 458 10.72 16.05 25.22
N THR A 459 11.28 17.17 24.76
CA THR A 459 10.56 18.43 24.59
C THR A 459 9.76 18.41 23.29
N ILE A 460 8.43 18.50 23.40
CA ILE A 460 7.53 18.64 22.26
C ILE A 460 7.26 20.12 21.98
N ILE A 461 7.62 20.54 20.77
CA ILE A 461 7.29 21.85 20.22
C ILE A 461 6.06 21.69 19.32
N SER A 462 4.93 22.21 19.76
CA SER A 462 3.70 22.12 18.98
C SER A 462 3.64 23.21 17.91
N GLY A 463 3.22 22.84 16.72
CA GLY A 463 2.88 23.69 15.60
C GLY A 463 1.54 23.31 14.98
N ILE A 464 0.97 24.20 14.16
CA ILE A 464 -0.25 23.96 13.38
C ILE A 464 0.13 24.19 11.91
N GLY A 465 -0.46 23.40 11.01
CA GLY A 465 -0.26 23.54 9.57
C GLY A 465 -0.50 24.97 9.10
N LEU A 466 0.32 25.46 8.17
CA LEU A 466 0.28 26.86 7.71
C LEU A 466 -1.04 27.20 7.02
N TRP A 467 -1.74 26.24 6.42
CA TRP A 467 -3.05 26.49 5.85
C TRP A 467 -4.10 26.57 6.97
N HIS A 468 -4.06 25.61 7.90
CA HIS A 468 -5.02 25.51 9.00
C HIS A 468 -4.90 26.65 10.02
N ILE A 469 -3.68 27.16 10.28
CA ILE A 469 -3.43 28.16 11.33
C ILE A 469 -4.23 29.46 11.12
N HIS A 470 -4.52 29.82 9.86
CA HIS A 470 -5.31 31.01 9.52
C HIS A 470 -6.78 30.91 9.98
N GLY A 471 -7.29 29.71 10.26
CA GLY A 471 -8.61 29.49 10.86
C GLY A 471 -8.66 29.69 12.38
N HIS A 472 -7.50 29.78 13.04
CA HIS A 472 -7.41 30.02 14.47
C HIS A 472 -7.40 31.51 14.81
N GLN A 473 -7.55 31.83 16.09
CA GLN A 473 -7.37 33.20 16.60
C GLN A 473 -5.94 33.72 16.37
N ASP A 474 -5.77 35.03 16.25
CA ASP A 474 -4.49 35.68 15.98
C ASP A 474 -3.36 35.30 16.95
N SER A 475 -3.71 35.05 18.21
CA SER A 475 -2.75 34.62 19.23
C SER A 475 -2.15 33.23 18.95
N CYS A 476 -2.89 32.36 18.25
CA CYS A 476 -2.39 31.06 17.80
C CYS A 476 -1.39 31.23 16.66
N TYR A 477 -1.56 32.22 15.77
CA TYR A 477 -0.70 32.38 14.59
C TYR A 477 0.78 32.48 14.96
N ILE A 478 1.13 33.45 15.81
CA ILE A 478 2.52 33.64 16.25
C ILE A 478 3.00 32.46 17.10
N ARG A 479 2.10 31.85 17.90
CA ARG A 479 2.45 30.76 18.81
C ARG A 479 2.72 29.45 18.09
N TYR A 480 1.98 29.10 17.05
CA TYR A 480 1.97 27.76 16.46
C TYR A 480 2.31 27.70 14.97
N ALA A 481 2.35 28.82 14.23
CA ALA A 481 2.78 28.76 12.84
C ALA A 481 4.25 28.33 12.75
N SER A 482 4.56 27.44 11.80
CA SER A 482 5.90 26.91 11.58
C SER A 482 6.96 27.99 11.34
N ASN A 483 6.57 29.12 10.74
CA ASN A 483 7.45 30.26 10.48
C ASN A 483 8.09 30.86 11.75
N PHE A 484 7.49 30.65 12.92
CA PHE A 484 8.01 31.14 14.21
C PHE A 484 8.64 30.03 15.06
N ILE A 485 8.89 28.85 14.49
CA ILE A 485 9.58 27.76 15.17
C ILE A 485 11.02 27.73 14.67
N GLU A 486 11.97 27.98 15.56
CA GLU A 486 13.38 27.97 15.23
C GLU A 486 13.89 26.55 14.98
N GLY A 487 14.77 26.39 13.97
CA GLY A 487 15.45 25.11 13.69
C GLY A 487 14.64 24.08 12.90
N ILE A 488 13.39 24.36 12.49
CA ILE A 488 12.60 23.39 11.71
C ILE A 488 12.69 23.58 10.19
N GLY A 489 13.20 24.73 9.74
CA GLY A 489 13.22 25.12 8.33
C GLY A 489 11.80 25.33 7.77
N ARG A 490 11.68 25.36 6.43
CA ARG A 490 10.41 25.60 5.74
C ARG A 490 9.58 24.32 5.65
N ILE A 491 8.64 24.16 6.60
CA ILE A 491 7.67 23.08 6.68
C ILE A 491 6.28 23.70 6.74
N ASP A 492 5.36 23.28 5.87
CA ASP A 492 3.97 23.74 5.90
C ASP A 492 3.12 22.97 6.92
N GLY A 493 3.44 21.70 7.19
CA GLY A 493 2.68 20.86 8.11
C GLY A 493 1.48 20.17 7.45
N GLU A 494 1.38 20.20 6.13
CA GLU A 494 0.21 19.80 5.32
C GLU A 494 0.49 18.52 4.50
N ILE A 495 1.43 17.69 4.96
CA ILE A 495 1.89 16.54 4.18
C ILE A 495 0.98 15.32 4.34
N MET A 496 0.18 15.23 5.40
CA MET A 496 -0.70 14.09 5.66
C MET A 496 -1.80 13.98 4.61
N GLU A 497 -2.34 15.10 4.16
CA GLU A 497 -3.39 15.21 3.14
C GLU A 497 -2.94 14.58 1.82
N THR A 498 -1.66 14.78 1.47
CA THR A 498 -1.06 14.16 0.28
C THR A 498 -0.89 12.65 0.42
N LEU A 499 -0.64 12.17 1.65
CA LEU A 499 -0.53 10.74 1.95
C LEU A 499 -1.91 10.08 1.95
N TRP A 500 -2.91 10.74 2.52
CA TRP A 500 -4.30 10.31 2.49
C TRP A 500 -4.85 10.24 1.08
N ALA A 501 -4.53 11.19 0.21
CA ALA A 501 -4.96 11.15 -1.19
C ALA A 501 -4.55 9.82 -1.87
N ARG A 502 -3.32 9.35 -1.61
CA ARG A 502 -2.83 8.06 -2.14
C ARG A 502 -3.52 6.87 -1.47
N LEU A 503 -3.63 6.86 -0.13
CA LEU A 503 -4.23 5.76 0.60
C LEU A 503 -5.75 5.62 0.32
N ASN A 504 -6.41 6.73 0.02
CA ASN A 504 -7.84 6.76 -0.32
C ASN A 504 -8.19 6.05 -1.63
N LEU A 505 -7.20 5.75 -2.48
CA LEU A 505 -7.42 4.90 -3.66
C LEU A 505 -7.82 3.48 -3.27
N ILE A 506 -7.27 2.94 -2.17
CA ILE A 506 -7.56 1.57 -1.72
C ILE A 506 -8.64 1.52 -0.64
N SER A 507 -8.92 2.62 0.06
CA SER A 507 -9.90 2.67 1.17
C SER A 507 -11.26 2.04 0.82
N PRO A 508 -11.87 2.28 -0.37
CA PRO A 508 -13.12 1.62 -0.74
C PRO A 508 -13.02 0.10 -0.82
N ALA A 509 -11.91 -0.43 -1.34
CA ALA A 509 -11.67 -1.87 -1.43
C ALA A 509 -11.38 -2.50 -0.05
N ALA A 510 -10.70 -1.74 0.83
CA ALA A 510 -10.36 -2.18 2.18
C ALA A 510 -11.57 -2.15 3.15
N ARG A 511 -12.60 -1.36 2.85
CA ARG A 511 -13.76 -1.12 3.71
C ARG A 511 -14.52 -2.39 4.13
N GLY A 512 -14.62 -3.37 3.23
CA GLY A 512 -15.33 -4.63 3.46
C GLY A 512 -14.42 -5.82 3.76
N MET A 513 -13.11 -5.62 3.89
CA MET A 513 -12.18 -6.68 4.27
C MET A 513 -12.36 -7.06 5.74
N SER A 514 -11.92 -8.26 6.15
CA SER A 514 -11.77 -8.57 7.57
C SER A 514 -10.78 -7.61 8.24
N SER A 515 -10.91 -7.42 9.55
CA SER A 515 -10.09 -6.49 10.33
C SER A 515 -8.58 -6.72 10.14
N PRO A 516 -8.03 -7.96 10.21
CA PRO A 516 -6.61 -8.20 9.94
C PRO A 516 -6.23 -7.92 8.48
N HIS A 517 -7.03 -8.39 7.52
CA HIS A 517 -6.71 -8.22 6.10
C HIS A 517 -6.69 -6.75 5.69
N ARG A 518 -7.60 -5.92 6.24
CA ARG A 518 -7.58 -4.47 6.07
C ARG A 518 -6.27 -3.87 6.55
N LYS A 519 -5.85 -4.17 7.80
CA LYS A 519 -4.62 -3.63 8.37
C LYS A 519 -3.39 -4.02 7.56
N GLU A 520 -3.28 -5.30 7.19
CA GLU A 520 -2.20 -5.81 6.32
C GLU A 520 -2.18 -5.15 4.93
N CYS A 521 -3.34 -4.79 4.38
CA CYS A 521 -3.46 -4.05 3.14
C CYS A 521 -2.98 -2.60 3.27
N LEU A 522 -3.40 -1.92 4.34
CA LEU A 522 -2.97 -0.55 4.63
C LEU A 522 -1.46 -0.49 4.91
N ASP A 523 -0.92 -1.44 5.67
CA ASP A 523 0.52 -1.55 5.95
C ASP A 523 1.33 -1.70 4.67
N TYR A 524 0.86 -2.53 3.74
CA TYR A 524 1.52 -2.73 2.46
C TYR A 524 1.53 -1.45 1.59
N GLN A 525 0.43 -0.71 1.57
CA GLN A 525 0.30 0.56 0.83
C GLN A 525 1.18 1.66 1.43
N MET A 526 1.25 1.73 2.76
CA MET A 526 2.13 2.66 3.47
C MET A 526 3.62 2.32 3.27
N ASN A 527 3.96 1.02 3.22
CA ASN A 527 5.32 0.59 2.92
C ASN A 527 5.75 1.00 1.52
N ASP A 528 4.90 0.80 0.51
CA ASP A 528 5.18 1.27 -0.86
C ASP A 528 5.33 2.80 -0.91
N SER A 529 4.47 3.54 -0.21
CA SER A 529 4.59 5.00 -0.09
C SER A 529 5.95 5.42 0.49
N ASN A 530 6.39 4.77 1.55
CA ASN A 530 7.68 5.05 2.19
C ASN A 530 8.86 4.62 1.32
N PHE A 531 8.77 3.47 0.65
CA PHE A 531 9.79 3.00 -0.30
C PHE A 531 9.94 3.95 -1.49
N CYS A 532 8.83 4.38 -2.09
CA CYS A 532 8.82 5.37 -3.17
C CYS A 532 9.52 6.67 -2.74
N LYS A 533 9.31 7.13 -1.50
CA LYS A 533 10.00 8.32 -0.97
C LYS A 533 11.48 8.08 -0.75
N MET A 534 11.84 6.88 -0.27
CA MET A 534 13.23 6.48 -0.06
C MET A 534 14.03 6.50 -1.37
N ILE A 535 13.54 5.88 -2.44
CA ILE A 535 14.24 5.83 -3.73
C ILE A 535 14.36 7.22 -4.39
N HIS A 536 13.40 8.12 -4.13
CA HIS A 536 13.42 9.50 -4.64
C HIS A 536 14.08 10.51 -3.68
N MET A 537 14.59 10.06 -2.53
CA MET A 537 15.04 10.95 -1.45
C MET A 537 16.18 11.86 -1.91
N LYS A 538 17.20 11.30 -2.56
CA LYS A 538 18.35 12.06 -3.10
C LYS A 538 17.89 13.20 -4.01
N ARG A 539 17.03 12.90 -4.99
CA ARG A 539 16.51 13.90 -5.94
C ARG A 539 15.71 14.98 -5.22
N THR A 540 14.90 14.58 -4.24
CA THR A 540 14.08 15.49 -3.43
C THR A 540 14.94 16.43 -2.59
N LEU A 541 15.95 15.92 -1.89
CA LEU A 541 16.85 16.70 -1.05
C LEU A 541 17.68 17.69 -1.89
N CYS A 542 18.25 17.25 -3.02
CA CYS A 542 19.00 18.14 -3.93
C CYS A 542 18.12 19.28 -4.45
N ARG A 543 16.86 18.99 -4.82
CA ARG A 543 15.90 20.01 -5.26
C ARG A 543 15.57 20.98 -4.12
N LYS A 544 15.26 20.46 -2.92
CA LYS A 544 14.94 21.28 -1.74
C LYS A 544 16.10 22.18 -1.34
N TYR A 545 17.34 21.71 -1.41
CA TYR A 545 18.53 22.50 -1.11
C TYR A 545 18.70 23.69 -2.07
N LYS A 546 18.57 23.46 -3.39
CA LYS A 546 18.63 24.55 -4.39
C LYS A 546 17.54 25.60 -4.14
N LEU A 547 16.31 25.15 -3.87
CA LEU A 547 15.20 26.04 -3.54
C LEU A 547 15.46 26.83 -2.24
N ALA A 548 16.01 26.18 -1.21
CA ALA A 548 16.35 26.84 0.05
C ALA A 548 17.42 27.92 -0.14
N ARG A 549 18.48 27.65 -0.92
CA ARG A 549 19.53 28.64 -1.22
C ARG A 549 19.00 29.88 -1.91
N ASN A 550 18.14 29.70 -2.92
CA ASN A 550 17.50 30.82 -3.62
C ASN A 550 16.56 31.57 -2.67
N GLY A 551 15.79 30.83 -1.87
CA GLY A 551 14.87 31.39 -0.88
C GLY A 551 15.56 32.27 0.17
N ILE A 552 16.77 31.93 0.62
CA ILE A 552 17.54 32.78 1.56
C ILE A 552 17.80 34.16 0.95
N SER A 553 18.26 34.20 -0.31
CA SER A 553 18.54 35.47 -1.00
C SER A 553 17.29 36.31 -1.20
N GLU A 554 16.19 35.67 -1.63
CA GLU A 554 14.91 36.36 -1.88
C GLU A 554 14.26 36.86 -0.58
N SER A 555 14.21 36.02 0.45
CA SER A 555 13.64 36.37 1.75
C SER A 555 14.47 37.42 2.48
N GLY A 556 15.81 37.38 2.39
CA GLY A 556 16.67 38.43 2.94
C GLY A 556 16.37 39.81 2.35
N LYS A 557 16.33 39.92 1.01
CA LYS A 557 15.97 41.17 0.33
C LYS A 557 14.56 41.66 0.63
N ALA A 558 13.62 40.74 0.89
CA ALA A 558 12.27 41.11 1.29
C ALA A 558 12.24 41.61 2.74
N PHE A 559 12.99 40.96 3.63
CA PHE A 559 13.14 41.36 5.02
C PHE A 559 13.79 42.75 5.12
N ASP A 560 14.93 42.97 4.45
CA ASP A 560 15.65 44.26 4.50
C ASP A 560 14.74 45.42 4.07
N ARG A 561 14.00 45.26 2.96
CA ARG A 561 13.02 46.26 2.50
C ARG A 561 11.89 46.54 3.49
N LEU A 562 11.38 45.49 4.15
CA LEU A 562 10.33 45.64 5.16
C LEU A 562 10.87 46.29 6.43
N ASP A 563 12.08 45.90 6.86
CA ASP A 563 12.72 46.46 8.04
C ASP A 563 13.05 47.94 7.83
N GLU A 564 13.66 48.32 6.70
CA GLU A 564 13.96 49.71 6.36
C GLU A 564 12.71 50.61 6.32
N ALA A 565 11.59 50.08 5.82
CA ALA A 565 10.33 50.82 5.72
C ALA A 565 9.56 50.94 7.04
N ALA A 566 9.81 50.05 8.01
CA ALA A 566 9.05 49.99 9.25
C ALA A 566 9.55 51.01 10.30
N PRO A 567 8.68 51.82 10.92
CA PRO A 567 9.04 52.67 12.04
C PRO A 567 9.60 51.88 13.24
N SER A 568 10.66 52.41 13.88
CA SER A 568 11.37 51.77 15.00
C SER A 568 10.46 51.35 16.15
N HIS A 569 9.41 52.12 16.47
CA HIS A 569 8.47 51.77 17.55
C HIS A 569 7.65 50.51 17.23
N LEU A 570 7.23 50.33 15.97
CA LEU A 570 6.51 49.12 15.54
C LEU A 570 7.42 47.89 15.52
N LYS A 571 8.70 48.05 15.20
CA LYS A 571 9.70 46.96 15.28
C LYS A 571 9.83 46.44 16.72
N THR A 572 10.01 47.35 17.68
CA THR A 572 10.14 47.01 19.10
C THR A 572 8.87 46.36 19.63
N GLU A 573 7.69 46.91 19.31
CA GLU A 573 6.41 46.34 19.72
C GLU A 573 6.21 44.93 19.12
N TRP A 574 6.51 44.76 17.83
CA TRP A 574 6.38 43.48 17.15
C TRP A 574 7.32 42.43 17.75
N LEU A 575 8.59 42.76 17.98
CA LEU A 575 9.56 41.87 18.61
C LEU A 575 9.11 41.48 20.02
N ALA A 576 8.69 42.44 20.85
CA ALA A 576 8.17 42.16 22.18
C ALA A 576 6.93 41.23 22.12
N ARG A 577 6.04 41.45 21.16
CA ARG A 577 4.86 40.61 20.94
C ARG A 577 5.24 39.19 20.52
N VAL A 578 6.19 39.04 19.60
CA VAL A 578 6.67 37.74 19.10
C VAL A 578 7.38 36.96 20.21
N THR A 579 8.35 37.56 20.90
CA THR A 579 9.09 36.93 22.00
C THR A 579 8.17 36.47 23.11
N ARG A 580 7.18 37.30 23.50
CA ARG A 580 6.16 36.92 24.49
C ARG A 580 5.29 35.75 24.04
N ARG A 581 4.91 35.69 22.76
CA ARG A 581 4.04 34.62 22.25
C ARG A 581 4.79 33.31 22.03
N ILE A 582 6.06 33.37 21.63
CA ILE A 582 6.93 32.20 21.49
C ILE A 582 7.23 31.59 22.86
N SER A 583 7.59 32.39 23.87
CA SER A 583 7.78 31.90 25.25
C SER A 583 6.51 31.27 25.82
N GLN A 584 5.35 31.79 25.44
CA GLN A 584 4.07 31.19 25.80
C GLN A 584 3.78 29.85 25.11
N ARG A 585 4.52 29.43 24.07
CA ARG A 585 4.28 28.18 23.33
C ARG A 585 4.18 26.97 24.25
N HIS A 586 5.09 26.87 25.20
CA HIS A 586 5.21 25.76 26.17
C HIS A 586 4.45 26.01 27.48
N LEU A 587 3.92 27.21 27.73
CA LEU A 587 3.21 27.51 28.96
C LEU A 587 1.83 26.85 28.96
N ILE A 588 1.69 25.88 29.87
CA ILE A 588 0.44 25.28 30.34
C ILE A 588 -0.01 26.14 31.52
N HIS A 589 -1.16 26.81 31.40
CA HIS A 589 -1.87 27.50 32.49
C HIS A 589 -1.00 28.14 33.60
N GLY A 590 -0.13 29.09 33.25
CA GLY A 590 0.48 30.00 34.23
C GLY A 590 1.54 29.39 35.15
N GLN A 591 2.00 28.16 34.92
CA GLN A 591 3.21 27.66 35.57
C GLN A 591 4.40 27.80 34.62
N THR A 592 5.33 28.65 35.01
CA THR A 592 6.68 28.76 34.42
C THR A 592 7.42 27.44 34.63
N LEU A 593 7.85 26.79 33.55
CA LEU A 593 9.00 25.89 33.64
C LEU A 593 10.19 26.73 34.15
N PRO A 594 10.98 26.22 35.11
CA PRO A 594 12.15 26.94 35.60
C PRO A 594 13.09 27.22 34.42
N SER A 595 13.40 28.50 34.25
CA SER A 595 14.40 28.98 33.30
C SER A 595 15.78 28.50 33.76
N SER A 596 16.24 27.39 33.19
CA SER A 596 17.66 27.06 33.12
C SER A 596 17.98 26.57 31.71
N LEU A 597 18.08 27.55 30.79
CA LEU A 597 18.99 27.57 29.65
C LEU A 597 19.43 29.03 29.47
#